data_AF-A0A940C9H6-F1
#
_entry.id   AF-A0A940C9H6-F1
#
_cell.length_a   1.000
_cell.length_b   1.000
_cell.length_c   1.000
_cell.angle_alpha   90.00
_cell.angle_beta   90.00
_cell.angle_gamma   90.00
#
_symmetry.space_group_name_H-M   'P 1'
#
loop_
_entity.id
_entity.type
_entity.pdbx_description
1 polymer ?
#
loop_
_entity_poly.entity_id
_entity_poly.type
_entity_poly.pdbx_seq_one_letter_code
_entity_poly.pdbx_strand_id
1 'polypeptide(L)'
;SGHKITEEEAKALLEGQEIGPFDDFFSKKKNRNFSAKLKFSKEEGKPVFVFPEEPGDETDITCPACGQENLVHTEKAYKCSCGFKIFTHIAGRDMAENEVRDLCENSRTMKLDGFKSKKGKEFSCCLILDDDNKVAFDFD
;
A
#
# COMPACT_ATOMS: atom_id res chain seq x y z
N SER A 1 26.16 0.56 -4.99
CA SER A 1 25.77 -0.85 -4.90
C SER A 1 24.36 -0.98 -5.41
N GLY A 2 24.18 -1.75 -6.47
CA GLY A 2 22.90 -2.10 -7.04
C GLY A 2 23.05 -3.47 -7.69
N HIS A 3 21.97 -4.22 -7.76
CA HIS A 3 21.96 -5.54 -8.37
C HIS A 3 22.62 -5.52 -9.76
N LYS A 4 23.64 -6.38 -9.96
CA LYS A 4 24.33 -6.53 -11.25
C LYS A 4 23.68 -7.67 -12.00
N ILE A 5 22.99 -7.35 -13.09
CA ILE A 5 22.40 -8.36 -13.97
C ILE A 5 23.52 -9.19 -14.60
N THR A 6 23.50 -10.51 -14.38
CA THR A 6 24.42 -11.46 -15.01
C THR A 6 24.07 -11.72 -16.47
N GLU A 7 24.98 -12.33 -17.24
CA GLU A 7 24.75 -12.62 -18.66
C GLU A 7 23.56 -13.58 -18.86
N GLU A 8 23.38 -14.56 -17.97
CA GLU A 8 22.25 -15.50 -18.00
C GLU A 8 20.91 -14.78 -17.74
N GLU A 9 20.87 -13.88 -16.75
CA GLU A 9 19.70 -13.07 -16.44
C GLU A 9 19.38 -12.07 -17.55
N ALA A 10 20.41 -11.44 -18.13
CA ALA A 10 20.24 -10.53 -19.27
C ALA A 10 19.68 -11.26 -20.49
N LYS A 11 20.14 -12.49 -20.74
CA LYS A 11 19.63 -13.32 -21.82
C LYS A 11 18.17 -13.71 -21.59
N ALA A 12 17.83 -14.23 -20.41
CA ALA A 12 16.45 -14.58 -20.05
C ALA A 12 15.51 -13.37 -20.21
N LEU A 13 15.96 -12.19 -19.77
CA LEU A 13 15.22 -10.94 -19.90
C LEU A 13 14.98 -10.57 -21.37
N LEU A 14 16.01 -10.64 -22.24
CA LEU A 14 15.90 -10.38 -23.68
C LEU A 14 15.00 -11.40 -24.41
N GLU A 15 14.98 -12.65 -23.94
CA GLU A 15 14.07 -13.71 -24.43
C GLU A 15 12.60 -13.45 -24.03
N GLY A 16 12.36 -12.46 -23.16
CA GLY A 16 11.03 -12.05 -22.70
C GLY A 16 10.57 -12.76 -21.42
N GLN A 17 11.48 -13.46 -20.73
CA GLN A 17 11.22 -14.05 -19.42
C GLN A 17 11.29 -12.97 -18.33
N GLU A 18 10.58 -13.23 -17.24
CA GLU A 18 10.63 -12.40 -16.04
C GLU A 18 11.70 -12.95 -15.10
N ILE A 19 12.63 -12.10 -14.68
CA ILE A 19 13.72 -12.46 -13.77
C ILE A 19 13.51 -11.79 -12.40
N GLY A 20 13.93 -12.45 -11.32
CA GLY A 20 13.73 -12.00 -9.94
C GLY A 20 12.70 -12.84 -9.17
N PRO A 21 12.16 -12.34 -8.04
CA PRO A 21 12.34 -11.00 -7.48
C PRO A 21 13.76 -10.77 -6.96
N PHE A 22 14.28 -9.56 -7.13
CA PHE A 22 15.55 -9.13 -6.55
C PHE A 22 15.30 -8.04 -5.53
N ASP A 23 15.80 -8.24 -4.31
CA ASP A 23 15.65 -7.33 -3.16
C ASP A 23 16.74 -6.22 -3.13
N ASP A 24 17.72 -6.30 -4.02
CA ASP A 24 18.90 -5.44 -4.07
C ASP A 24 18.80 -4.24 -5.02
N PHE A 25 17.60 -3.90 -5.51
CA PHE A 25 17.44 -2.69 -6.30
C PHE A 25 17.44 -1.45 -5.42
N PHE A 26 18.20 -0.43 -5.81
CA PHE A 26 18.32 0.80 -5.05
C PHE A 26 17.56 1.95 -5.71
N SER A 27 16.55 2.50 -5.03
CA SER A 27 15.81 3.67 -5.51
C SER A 27 16.47 4.95 -5.01
N LYS A 28 17.14 5.69 -5.92
CA LYS A 28 17.71 7.02 -5.60
C LYS A 28 16.65 8.01 -5.11
N LYS A 29 15.41 7.91 -5.59
CA LYS A 29 14.31 8.81 -5.24
C LYS A 29 13.81 8.62 -3.80
N LYS A 30 13.77 7.37 -3.32
CA LYS A 30 13.31 7.03 -1.96
C LYS A 30 14.47 6.72 -1.00
N ASN A 31 15.72 6.81 -1.47
CA ASN A 31 16.96 6.48 -0.75
C ASN A 31 16.86 5.17 0.04
N ARG A 32 16.34 4.11 -0.62
CA ARG A 32 16.13 2.79 -0.01
C ARG A 32 16.22 1.68 -1.05
N ASN A 33 16.56 0.48 -0.59
CA ASN A 33 16.46 -0.74 -1.36
C ASN A 33 14.98 -1.14 -1.55
N PHE A 34 14.67 -1.81 -2.64
CA PHE A 34 13.34 -2.32 -2.94
C PHE A 34 13.42 -3.63 -3.71
N SER A 35 12.39 -4.45 -3.53
CA SER A 35 12.23 -5.74 -4.20
C SER A 35 11.40 -5.59 -5.46
N ALA A 36 11.89 -6.09 -6.58
CA ALA A 36 11.15 -6.12 -7.84
C ALA A 36 11.62 -7.26 -8.75
N LYS A 37 10.74 -7.70 -9.65
CA LYS A 37 11.08 -8.48 -10.82
C LYS A 37 11.42 -7.54 -11.98
N LEU A 38 12.21 -8.01 -12.94
CA LEU A 38 12.49 -7.30 -14.19
C LEU A 38 11.83 -8.05 -15.34
N LYS A 39 11.11 -7.30 -16.18
CA LYS A 39 10.53 -7.77 -17.44
C LYS A 39 11.00 -6.89 -18.59
N PHE A 40 11.33 -7.45 -19.74
CA PHE A 40 11.72 -6.66 -20.89
C PHE A 40 10.49 -6.21 -21.66
N SER A 41 10.28 -4.90 -21.80
CA SER A 41 9.23 -4.37 -22.66
C SER A 41 9.80 -4.19 -24.07
N LYS A 42 9.39 -5.06 -25.00
CA LYS A 42 9.81 -5.00 -26.41
C LYS A 42 9.34 -3.72 -27.10
N GLU A 43 8.26 -3.13 -26.63
CA GLU A 43 7.68 -1.89 -27.18
C GLU A 43 8.54 -0.66 -26.87
N GLU A 44 9.15 -0.59 -25.69
CA GLU A 44 9.99 0.54 -25.27
C GLU A 44 11.49 0.23 -25.30
N GLY A 45 11.88 -1.00 -25.64
CA GLY A 45 13.29 -1.44 -25.67
C GLY A 45 14.00 -1.34 -24.32
N LYS A 46 13.25 -1.42 -23.21
CA LYS A 46 13.78 -1.21 -21.87
C LYS A 46 13.28 -2.25 -20.86
N PRO A 47 14.09 -2.59 -19.84
CA PRO A 47 13.60 -3.33 -18.68
C PRO A 47 12.59 -2.50 -17.88
N VAL A 48 11.46 -3.11 -17.55
CA VAL A 48 10.40 -2.60 -16.69
C VAL A 48 10.45 -3.37 -15.36
N PHE A 49 10.36 -2.64 -14.26
CA PHE A 49 10.23 -3.22 -12.93
C PHE A 49 8.79 -3.67 -12.71
N VAL A 50 8.60 -4.97 -12.47
CA VAL A 50 7.35 -5.56 -12.04
C VAL A 50 7.46 -5.83 -10.55
N PHE A 51 6.75 -5.07 -9.73
CA PHE A 51 6.76 -5.30 -8.29
C PHE A 51 5.92 -6.55 -8.00
N PRO A 52 6.47 -7.59 -7.35
CA PRO A 52 5.65 -8.70 -6.91
C PRO A 52 4.52 -8.15 -6.04
N GLU A 53 3.31 -8.65 -6.23
CA GLU A 53 2.18 -8.31 -5.39
C GLU A 53 2.54 -8.72 -3.95
N GLU A 54 2.58 -7.74 -3.05
CA GLU A 54 2.85 -7.99 -1.64
C GLU A 54 1.77 -8.96 -1.15
N PRO A 55 2.13 -10.10 -0.54
CA PRO A 55 1.13 -10.99 0.06
C PRO A 55 0.47 -10.19 1.18
N GLY A 56 -0.76 -9.77 0.94
CA GLY A 56 -1.60 -9.20 1.97
C GLY A 56 -2.64 -10.24 2.35
N ASP A 57 -2.97 -10.27 3.63
CA ASP A 57 -4.00 -11.14 4.14
C ASP A 57 -5.36 -10.57 3.70
N GLU A 58 -6.17 -11.39 3.02
CA GLU A 58 -7.57 -11.05 2.78
C GLU A 58 -8.27 -10.87 4.13
N THR A 59 -8.95 -9.74 4.30
CA THR A 59 -9.69 -9.45 5.53
C THR A 59 -11.18 -9.68 5.33
N ASP A 60 -11.94 -9.69 6.40
CA ASP A 60 -13.40 -9.75 6.35
C ASP A 60 -14.04 -8.35 6.21
N ILE A 61 -13.24 -7.33 5.89
CA ILE A 61 -13.70 -5.94 5.81
C ILE A 61 -14.14 -5.65 4.37
N THR A 62 -15.43 -5.39 4.17
CA THR A 62 -15.96 -4.98 2.86
C THR A 62 -15.49 -3.58 2.49
N CYS A 63 -15.12 -3.39 1.22
CA CYS A 63 -14.69 -2.07 0.75
C CYS A 63 -15.88 -1.08 0.71
N PRO A 64 -15.78 0.10 1.34
CA PRO A 64 -16.85 1.12 1.32
C PRO A 64 -16.99 1.79 -0.05
N ALA A 65 -15.95 1.76 -0.88
CA ALA A 65 -15.96 2.39 -2.20
C ALA A 65 -16.67 1.54 -3.26
N CYS A 66 -16.51 0.20 -3.24
CA CYS A 66 -17.15 -0.69 -4.20
C CYS A 66 -18.26 -1.58 -3.61
N GLY A 67 -18.23 -1.88 -2.31
CA GLY A 67 -19.22 -2.71 -1.63
C GLY A 67 -19.23 -4.19 -2.03
N GLN A 68 -18.30 -4.63 -2.88
CA GLN A 68 -18.32 -5.97 -3.50
C GLN A 68 -17.17 -6.86 -3.07
N GLU A 69 -15.98 -6.29 -2.88
CA GLU A 69 -14.75 -7.02 -2.55
C GLU A 69 -14.27 -6.65 -1.15
N ASN A 70 -13.52 -7.57 -0.55
CA ASN A 70 -12.90 -7.37 0.74
C ASN A 70 -11.57 -6.62 0.60
N LEU A 71 -11.17 -5.93 1.67
CA LEU A 71 -9.89 -5.27 1.75
C LEU A 71 -8.77 -6.30 1.99
N VAL A 72 -7.65 -6.10 1.32
CA VAL A 72 -6.41 -6.84 1.53
C VAL A 72 -5.54 -6.06 2.51
N HIS A 73 -5.31 -6.64 3.68
CA HIS A 73 -4.45 -6.06 4.71
C HIS A 73 -2.98 -6.25 4.32
N THR A 74 -2.31 -5.14 4.06
CA THR A 74 -0.84 -5.10 3.97
C THR A 74 -0.31 -4.45 5.25
N GLU A 75 0.95 -4.72 5.61
CA GLU A 75 1.63 -4.13 6.79
C GLU A 75 1.46 -2.60 6.96
N LYS A 76 1.21 -1.86 5.88
CA LYS A 76 1.13 -0.40 5.87
C LYS A 76 -0.25 0.16 5.51
N ALA A 77 -1.12 -0.65 4.92
CA ALA A 77 -2.38 -0.19 4.34
C ALA A 77 -3.31 -1.34 3.98
N TYR A 78 -4.60 -1.10 4.12
CA TYR A 78 -5.66 -1.89 3.50
C TYR A 78 -5.85 -1.43 2.06
N LYS A 79 -5.83 -2.34 1.10
CA LYS A 79 -6.00 -2.05 -0.33
C LYS A 79 -7.19 -2.86 -0.87
N CYS A 80 -7.96 -2.26 -1.78
CA CYS A 80 -8.98 -2.97 -2.54
C CYS A 80 -8.60 -3.00 -4.03
N SER A 81 -9.07 -4.02 -4.75
CA SER A 81 -8.91 -4.14 -6.21
C SER A 81 -9.51 -2.96 -6.97
N CYS A 82 -10.52 -2.28 -6.41
CA CYS A 82 -11.16 -1.10 -7.02
C CYS A 82 -10.28 0.18 -7.00
N GLY A 83 -9.11 0.14 -6.33
CA GLY A 83 -8.22 1.29 -6.18
C GLY A 83 -8.33 2.01 -4.83
N PHE A 84 -9.29 1.62 -3.98
CA PHE A 84 -9.43 2.13 -2.62
C PHE A 84 -8.25 1.71 -1.74
N LYS A 85 -7.77 2.64 -0.88
CA LYS A 85 -6.65 2.40 0.02
C LYS A 85 -6.79 3.18 1.32
N ILE A 86 -6.71 2.48 2.44
CA ILE A 86 -6.64 3.05 3.79
C ILE A 86 -5.27 2.76 4.38
N PHE A 87 -4.61 3.75 4.98
CA PHE A 87 -3.39 3.51 5.74
C PHE A 87 -3.72 2.93 7.11
N THR A 88 -2.97 1.91 7.55
CA THR A 88 -3.07 1.37 8.92
C THR A 88 -2.53 2.37 9.93
N HIS A 89 -1.61 3.24 9.53
CA HIS A 89 -0.99 4.24 10.39
C HIS A 89 -1.45 5.65 10.02
N ILE A 90 -2.18 6.31 10.92
CA ILE A 90 -2.81 7.62 10.70
C ILE A 90 -2.39 8.59 11.81
N ALA A 91 -1.76 9.70 11.42
CA ALA A 91 -1.34 10.78 12.32
C ALA A 91 -0.58 10.30 13.57
N GLY A 92 0.32 9.32 13.44
CA GLY A 92 1.14 8.84 14.55
C GLY A 92 0.50 7.72 15.39
N ARG A 93 -0.67 7.20 14.98
CA ARG A 93 -1.38 6.09 15.61
C ARG A 93 -1.61 4.96 14.62
N ASP A 94 -1.45 3.73 15.09
CA ASP A 94 -1.86 2.52 14.38
C ASP A 94 -3.33 2.22 14.65
N MET A 95 -4.08 2.00 13.57
CA MET A 95 -5.48 1.63 13.59
C MET A 95 -5.60 0.13 13.87
N ALA A 96 -6.51 -0.24 14.77
CA ALA A 96 -6.88 -1.63 14.95
C ALA A 96 -7.78 -2.08 13.80
N GLU A 97 -7.74 -3.37 13.46
CA GLU A 97 -8.61 -3.94 12.42
C GLU A 97 -10.10 -3.65 12.69
N ASN A 98 -10.53 -3.74 13.95
CA ASN A 98 -11.91 -3.45 14.35
C ASN A 98 -12.32 -2.00 14.03
N GLU A 99 -11.40 -1.04 14.18
CA GLU A 99 -11.66 0.38 13.89
C GLU A 99 -11.77 0.61 12.38
N VAL A 100 -10.93 -0.05 11.59
CA VAL A 100 -10.99 0.01 10.13
C VAL A 100 -12.27 -0.65 9.62
N ARG A 101 -12.67 -1.75 10.26
CA ARG A 101 -13.94 -2.43 9.99
C ARG A 101 -15.12 -1.50 10.22
N ASP A 102 -15.18 -0.87 11.40
CA ASP A 102 -16.24 0.08 11.74
C ASP A 102 -16.25 1.28 10.78
N LEU A 103 -15.08 1.81 10.41
CA LEU A 103 -14.96 2.87 9.40
C LEU A 103 -15.51 2.44 8.04
N CYS A 104 -15.33 1.19 7.63
CA CYS A 104 -15.79 0.70 6.34
C CYS A 104 -17.29 0.36 6.35
N GLU A 105 -17.81 -0.18 7.45
CA GLU A 105 -19.24 -0.51 7.59
C GLU A 105 -20.10 0.75 7.81
N ASN A 106 -19.68 1.64 8.72
CA ASN A 106 -20.45 2.82 9.12
C ASN A 106 -20.02 4.10 8.36
N SER A 107 -18.98 4.04 7.52
CA SER A 107 -18.33 5.22 6.93
C SER A 107 -17.78 6.23 7.96
N ARG A 108 -17.76 5.84 9.24
CA ARG A 108 -17.36 6.64 10.40
C ARG A 108 -16.83 5.71 11.50
N THR A 109 -15.71 6.05 12.13
CA THR A 109 -15.25 5.38 13.35
C THR A 109 -15.82 6.01 14.61
N MET A 110 -15.70 5.27 15.71
CA MET A 110 -15.77 5.87 17.04
C MET A 110 -14.67 6.92 17.26
N LYS A 111 -14.84 7.71 18.33
CA LYS A 111 -13.86 8.69 18.76
C LYS A 111 -12.57 7.99 19.18
N LEU A 112 -11.55 8.14 18.35
CA LEU A 112 -10.23 7.56 18.54
C LEU A 112 -9.33 8.58 19.22
N ASP A 113 -8.62 8.17 20.26
CA ASP A 113 -7.60 8.97 20.95
C ASP A 113 -6.18 8.70 20.41
N GLY A 114 -5.17 9.42 20.88
CA GLY A 114 -3.76 9.13 20.55
C GLY A 114 -3.28 9.61 19.17
N PHE A 115 -4.07 10.42 18.44
CA PHE A 115 -3.57 11.07 17.24
C PHE A 115 -2.61 12.19 17.59
N LYS A 116 -1.50 12.29 16.86
CA LYS A 116 -0.45 13.29 17.10
C LYS A 116 -0.54 14.43 16.10
N SER A 117 -0.79 15.63 16.60
CA SER A 117 -0.82 16.84 15.78
C SER A 117 0.59 17.24 15.32
N LYS A 118 0.69 18.08 14.29
CA LYS A 118 1.96 18.69 13.86
C LYS A 118 2.70 19.42 14.99
N LYS A 119 1.98 19.87 16.02
CA LYS A 119 2.53 20.50 17.23
C LYS A 119 2.94 19.51 18.32
N GLY A 120 2.88 18.20 18.07
CA GLY A 120 3.25 17.15 19.02
C GLY A 120 2.21 16.87 20.10
N LYS A 121 1.06 17.56 20.10
CA LYS A 121 -0.04 17.31 21.03
C LYS A 121 -0.88 16.13 20.57
N GLU A 122 -1.23 15.27 21.52
CA GLU A 122 -2.18 14.18 21.33
C GLU A 122 -3.60 14.75 21.32
N PHE A 123 -4.43 14.29 20.39
CA PHE A 123 -5.83 14.67 20.29
C PHE A 123 -6.70 13.46 19.98
N SER A 124 -8.00 13.60 20.25
CA SER A 124 -9.00 12.61 19.90
C SER A 124 -9.96 13.17 18.86
N CYS A 125 -10.31 12.36 17.87
CA CYS A 125 -11.25 12.72 16.80
C CYS A 125 -11.92 11.46 16.25
N CYS A 126 -13.01 11.63 15.52
CA CYS A 126 -13.59 10.56 14.72
C CYS A 126 -12.89 10.54 13.35
N LEU A 127 -12.82 9.37 12.72
CA LEU A 127 -12.42 9.26 11.32
C LEU A 127 -13.68 9.05 10.48
N ILE A 128 -13.78 9.75 9.36
CA ILE A 128 -14.86 9.60 8.40
C ILE A 128 -14.28 9.37 7.02
N LEU A 129 -15.04 8.76 6.13
CA LEU A 129 -14.69 8.69 4.72
C LEU A 129 -15.26 9.91 4.00
N ASP A 130 -14.39 10.66 3.34
CA ASP A 130 -14.76 11.76 2.44
C ASP A 130 -15.35 11.20 1.12
N ASP A 131 -15.92 12.07 0.28
CA ASP A 131 -16.52 11.71 -1.03
C ASP A 131 -15.52 10.98 -1.96
N ASP A 132 -14.22 11.27 -1.82
CA ASP A 132 -13.15 10.58 -2.54
C ASP A 132 -12.76 9.23 -1.91
N ASN A 133 -13.54 8.73 -0.95
CA ASN A 133 -13.26 7.52 -0.18
C ASN A 133 -11.88 7.61 0.50
N LYS A 134 -11.55 8.79 1.04
CA LYS A 134 -10.32 9.03 1.79
C LYS A 134 -10.63 9.24 3.26
N VAL A 135 -9.74 8.76 4.12
CA VAL A 135 -9.87 8.96 5.56
C VAL A 135 -9.67 10.44 5.90
N ALA A 136 -10.71 11.08 6.40
CA ALA A 136 -10.73 12.44 6.91
C ALA A 136 -10.95 12.44 8.43
N PHE A 137 -10.47 13.49 9.08
CA PHE A 137 -10.60 13.67 10.53
C PHE A 137 -11.80 14.57 10.82
N ASP A 138 -12.72 14.08 11.64
CA ASP A 138 -13.91 14.79 12.08
C ASP A 138 -13.77 15.13 13.58
N PHE A 139 -13.84 16.42 13.89
CA PHE A 139 -13.60 16.98 15.23
C PHE A 139 -14.90 17.47 15.91
N ASP A 140 -16.07 17.11 15.38
CA ASP A 140 -17.37 17.54 15.88
C ASP A 140 -17.71 16.94 17.26
#